data_AF-A0ABC9GMM4-F1
#
_entry.id   AF-A0ABC9GMM4-F1
#
_cell.length_a   1.000
_cell.length_b   1.000
_cell.length_c   1.000
_cell.angle_alpha   90.00
_cell.angle_beta   90.00
_cell.angle_gamma   90.00
#
_symmetry.space_group_name_H-M   'P 1'
#
loop_
_entity.id
_entity.type
_entity.pdbx_description
1 polymer ?
#
loop_
_entity_poly.entity_id
_entity_poly.type
_entity_poly.pdbx_seq_one_letter_code
_entity_poly.pdbx_strand_id
1 'polypeptide(L)'
;MKMDLLLAFVMCATLIGAWWFHLLLKWASGHRRRRCELTLPPGAMGLPLLGESLEFFARSPSLEIIPFFKRRMERYGPVFKTNLVGKDMIVSLDPELNSYVLKQDNKAFKIWYPESLKRVLGAVLEVTSSVSPCIST
;
A
#
# COMPACT_ATOMS: atom_id res chain seq x y z
N MET A 1 -12.74 9.93 48.70
CA MET A 1 -13.35 10.98 47.84
C MET A 1 -12.46 11.47 46.71
N LYS A 2 -11.25 12.04 46.94
CA LYS A 2 -10.37 12.50 45.83
C LYS A 2 -9.85 11.34 44.94
N MET A 3 -9.53 10.20 45.53
CA MET A 3 -9.03 9.02 44.81
C MET A 3 -10.12 8.34 43.96
N ASP A 4 -11.36 8.27 44.48
CA ASP A 4 -12.51 7.71 43.75
C ASP A 4 -12.87 8.56 42.53
N LEU A 5 -12.81 9.89 42.69
CA LEU A 5 -13.03 10.84 41.61
C LEU A 5 -11.96 10.70 40.52
N LEU A 6 -10.68 10.57 40.91
CA LEU A 6 -9.57 10.39 39.97
C LEU A 6 -9.69 9.06 39.21
N LEU A 7 -10.08 7.98 39.89
CA LEU A 7 -10.33 6.68 39.27
C LEU A 7 -11.45 6.77 38.22
N ALA A 8 -12.54 7.46 38.54
CA ALA A 8 -13.65 7.67 37.60
C ALA A 8 -13.22 8.42 36.33
N PHE A 9 -12.40 9.47 36.46
CA PHE A 9 -11.87 10.20 35.29
C PHE A 9 -10.99 9.33 34.39
N VAL A 10 -10.12 8.50 34.97
CA VAL A 10 -9.26 7.59 34.20
C VAL A 10 -10.09 6.55 33.43
N MET A 11 -11.11 5.99 34.07
CA MET A 11 -12.02 5.05 33.42
C MET A 11 -12.81 5.70 32.27
N CYS A 12 -13.35 6.91 32.48
CA CYS A 12 -14.04 7.64 31.41
C CYS A 12 -13.11 7.95 30.23
N ALA A 13 -11.87 8.41 30.50
CA ALA A 13 -10.91 8.73 29.45
C ALA A 13 -10.56 7.51 28.59
N THR A 14 -10.34 6.33 29.21
CA THR A 14 -10.05 5.10 28.47
C THR A 14 -11.24 4.62 27.63
N LEU A 15 -12.47 4.69 28.16
CA LEU A 15 -13.68 4.32 27.42
C LEU A 15 -13.92 5.25 26.22
N ILE A 16 -13.74 6.56 26.39
CA ILE A 16 -13.86 7.54 25.31
C ILE A 16 -12.78 7.28 24.25
N GLY A 17 -11.53 7.06 24.66
CA GLY A 17 -10.43 6.74 23.75
C GLY A 17 -10.69 5.46 22.93
N ALA A 18 -11.18 4.40 23.58
CA ALA A 18 -11.53 3.16 22.91
C ALA A 18 -12.69 3.34 21.92
N TRP A 19 -13.72 4.11 22.28
CA TRP A 19 -14.85 4.40 21.39
C TRP A 19 -14.42 5.21 20.18
N TRP A 20 -13.60 6.26 20.37
CA TRP A 20 -13.00 7.04 19.28
C TRP A 20 -12.13 6.18 18.36
N PHE A 21 -11.26 5.34 18.91
CA PHE A 21 -10.43 4.43 18.13
C PHE A 21 -11.28 3.45 17.31
N HIS A 22 -12.32 2.88 17.90
CA HIS A 22 -13.24 2.00 17.20
C HIS A 22 -14.01 2.72 16.08
N LEU A 23 -14.44 3.97 16.30
CA LEU A 23 -15.04 4.80 15.25
C LEU A 23 -14.05 5.11 14.11
N LEU A 24 -12.80 5.44 14.44
CA LEU A 24 -11.73 5.66 13.47
C LEU A 24 -11.47 4.40 12.63
N LEU A 25 -11.41 3.22 13.25
CA LEU A 25 -11.26 1.94 12.55
C LEU A 25 -12.48 1.63 11.66
N LYS A 26 -13.71 1.87 12.14
CA LYS A 26 -14.93 1.69 11.34
C LYS A 26 -15.00 2.64 10.16
N TRP A 27 -14.60 3.90 10.33
CA TRP A 27 -14.54 4.87 9.25
C TRP A 27 -13.48 4.49 8.21
N ALA A 28 -12.28 4.11 8.66
CA ALA A 28 -11.18 3.71 7.78
C ALA A 28 -11.39 2.36 7.07
N SER A 29 -12.22 1.47 7.62
CA SER A 29 -12.66 0.24 6.96
C SER A 29 -13.87 0.48 6.05
N GLY A 30 -14.79 1.37 6.45
CA GLY A 30 -15.95 1.78 5.66
C GLY A 30 -15.57 2.47 4.35
N HIS A 31 -14.50 3.26 4.34
CA HIS A 31 -13.97 3.85 3.10
C HIS A 31 -13.50 2.79 2.08
N ARG A 32 -13.08 1.61 2.56
CA ARG A 32 -12.65 0.47 1.73
C ARG A 32 -13.80 -0.34 1.12
N ARG A 33 -15.04 -0.16 1.61
CA ARG A 33 -16.23 -0.89 1.11
C ARG A 33 -16.80 -0.33 -0.18
N ARG A 34 -16.29 0.79 -0.70
CA ARG A 34 -16.69 1.32 -2.00
C ARG A 34 -15.86 0.67 -3.11
N ARG A 35 -16.09 -0.61 -3.40
CA ARG A 35 -15.56 -1.23 -4.63
C ARG A 35 -16.64 -2.02 -5.34
N CYS A 36 -16.69 -1.76 -6.65
CA CYS A 36 -17.65 -2.26 -7.62
C CYS A 36 -17.84 -3.78 -7.54
N GLU A 37 -19.00 -4.26 -7.99
CA GLU A 37 -19.43 -5.67 -8.10
C GLU A 37 -18.55 -6.56 -9.02
N LEU A 38 -17.38 -6.07 -9.41
CA LEU A 38 -16.41 -6.81 -10.21
C LEU A 38 -15.69 -7.85 -9.34
N THR A 39 -15.65 -9.08 -9.85
CA THR A 39 -14.88 -10.18 -9.25
C THR A 39 -13.40 -9.83 -9.26
N LEU A 40 -12.86 -9.44 -8.10
CA LEU A 40 -11.44 -9.18 -7.92
C LEU A 40 -10.66 -10.50 -7.78
N PRO A 41 -9.36 -10.52 -8.17
CA PRO A 41 -8.48 -11.64 -7.87
C PRO A 41 -8.48 -12.01 -6.38
N PRO A 42 -8.15 -13.26 -6.03
CA PRO A 42 -7.96 -13.67 -4.63
C PRO A 42 -6.84 -12.84 -3.97
N GLY A 43 -6.84 -12.75 -2.64
CA GLY A 43 -5.80 -12.06 -1.89
C GLY A 43 -6.31 -11.34 -0.65
N ALA A 44 -5.38 -10.77 0.12
CA ALA A 44 -5.63 -10.20 1.44
C ALA A 44 -5.39 -8.69 1.47
N MET A 45 -6.28 -7.92 2.10
CA MET A 45 -6.15 -6.46 2.23
C MET A 45 -5.46 -6.01 3.52
N GLY A 46 -5.05 -6.96 4.37
CA GLY A 46 -4.35 -6.69 5.63
C GLY A 46 -5.12 -5.79 6.62
N LEU A 47 -4.35 -5.11 7.48
CA LEU A 47 -4.88 -4.25 8.54
C LEU A 47 -5.56 -3.00 7.99
N PRO A 48 -6.45 -2.38 8.78
CA PRO A 48 -6.98 -1.10 8.39
C PRO A 48 -5.87 -0.02 8.31
N LEU A 49 -5.81 0.75 7.22
CA LEU A 49 -4.78 1.74 6.85
C LEU A 49 -3.43 1.17 6.40
N LEU A 50 -2.79 0.32 7.20
CA LEU A 50 -1.44 -0.15 6.90
C LEU A 50 -1.40 -1.30 5.89
N GLY A 51 -2.51 -2.02 5.73
CA GLY A 51 -2.57 -3.19 4.88
C GLY A 51 -1.59 -4.26 5.32
N GLU A 52 -0.83 -4.78 4.37
CA GLU A 52 0.21 -5.80 4.55
C GLU A 52 1.63 -5.19 4.54
N SER A 53 1.73 -3.86 4.58
CA SER A 53 3.01 -3.12 4.43
C SER A 53 4.06 -3.51 5.47
N LEU A 54 3.66 -3.79 6.71
CA LEU A 54 4.60 -4.20 7.76
C LEU A 54 5.25 -5.54 7.45
N GLU A 55 4.50 -6.50 6.90
CA GLU A 55 5.05 -7.79 6.47
C GLU A 55 5.92 -7.62 5.22
N PHE A 56 5.53 -6.70 4.33
CA PHE A 56 6.30 -6.36 3.13
C PHE A 56 7.67 -5.75 3.46
N PHE A 57 7.72 -4.82 4.41
CA PHE A 57 8.96 -4.16 4.84
C PHE A 57 9.72 -4.90 5.95
N ALA A 58 9.16 -6.00 6.48
CA ALA A 58 9.88 -6.82 7.43
C ALA A 58 11.19 -7.31 6.80
N ARG A 59 12.30 -7.19 7.54
CA ARG A 59 13.65 -7.51 7.05
C ARG A 59 13.66 -8.88 6.38
N SER A 60 13.91 -8.90 5.07
CA SER A 60 14.13 -10.13 4.32
C SER A 60 15.64 -10.41 4.21
N PRO A 61 16.13 -11.58 4.65
CA PRO A 61 17.55 -11.89 4.62
C PRO A 61 18.11 -12.33 3.24
N SER A 62 17.35 -12.21 2.13
CA SER A 62 17.70 -12.87 0.85
C SER A 62 17.76 -11.93 -0.37
N LEU A 63 18.65 -12.28 -1.33
CA LEU A 63 18.79 -11.72 -2.69
C LEU A 63 17.70 -12.22 -3.68
N GLU A 64 16.78 -13.05 -3.21
CA GLU A 64 15.70 -13.65 -4.02
C GLU A 64 14.42 -12.79 -3.99
N ILE A 65 13.41 -13.20 -4.78
CA ILE A 65 12.05 -12.67 -4.71
C ILE A 65 11.64 -12.55 -3.24
N ILE A 66 11.30 -11.33 -2.80
CA ILE A 66 11.00 -11.03 -1.39
C ILE A 66 10.03 -12.10 -0.86
N PRO A 67 10.31 -12.75 0.29
CA PRO A 67 9.48 -13.83 0.84
C PRO A 67 7.98 -13.50 0.91
N PHE A 68 7.65 -12.21 1.06
CA PHE A 68 6.30 -11.66 0.94
C PHE A 68 5.56 -12.12 -0.32
N PHE A 69 6.18 -11.99 -1.50
CA PHE A 69 5.58 -12.33 -2.78
C PHE A 69 5.50 -13.84 -2.98
N LYS A 70 6.55 -14.58 -2.60
CA LYS A 70 6.57 -16.05 -2.70
C LYS A 70 5.40 -16.68 -1.94
N ARG A 71 5.20 -16.30 -0.67
CA ARG A 71 4.11 -16.83 0.17
C ARG A 71 2.72 -16.51 -0.40
N ARG A 72 2.55 -15.34 -1.02
CA ARG A 72 1.28 -14.92 -1.62
C ARG A 72 1.02 -15.61 -2.94
N MET A 73 2.07 -15.81 -3.74
CA MET A 73 2.02 -16.61 -4.96
C MET A 73 1.57 -18.04 -4.67
N GLU A 74 2.18 -18.68 -3.67
CA GLU A 74 1.83 -20.05 -3.24
C GLU A 74 0.38 -20.14 -2.70
N ARG A 75 -0.12 -19.08 -2.06
CA ARG A 75 -1.44 -19.08 -1.42
C ARG A 75 -2.59 -18.65 -2.35
N TYR A 76 -2.36 -17.66 -3.20
CA TYR A 76 -3.41 -16.99 -3.98
C TYR A 76 -3.23 -17.17 -5.49
N GLY A 77 -2.08 -17.69 -5.94
CA GLY A 77 -1.73 -17.83 -7.34
C GLY A 77 -0.91 -16.64 -7.89
N PRO A 78 -0.60 -16.65 -9.20
CA PRO A 78 0.30 -15.70 -9.82
C PRO A 78 -0.25 -14.28 -9.90
N VAL A 79 -1.58 -14.11 -9.78
CA VAL A 79 -2.24 -12.80 -9.76
C VAL A 79 -3.08 -12.69 -8.49
N PHE A 80 -2.77 -11.72 -7.65
CA PHE A 80 -3.46 -11.54 -6.37
C PHE A 80 -3.61 -10.07 -5.98
N LYS A 81 -4.58 -9.79 -5.10
CA LYS A 81 -4.79 -8.46 -4.52
C LYS A 81 -4.09 -8.32 -3.16
N THR A 82 -3.55 -7.13 -2.90
CA THR A 82 -2.94 -6.77 -1.62
C THR A 82 -3.19 -5.29 -1.29
N ASN A 83 -2.88 -4.85 -0.07
CA ASN A 83 -2.78 -3.42 0.26
C ASN A 83 -1.36 -3.12 0.75
N LEU A 84 -0.64 -2.27 0.03
CA LEU A 84 0.70 -1.83 0.36
C LEU A 84 0.76 -0.31 0.39
N VAL A 85 1.44 0.24 1.38
CA VAL A 85 1.61 1.70 1.60
C VAL A 85 0.25 2.44 1.61
N GLY A 86 -0.78 1.79 2.16
CA GLY A 86 -2.14 2.34 2.22
C GLY A 86 -2.87 2.41 0.87
N LYS A 87 -2.39 1.70 -0.16
CA LYS A 87 -3.02 1.60 -1.47
C LYS A 87 -3.37 0.15 -1.76
N ASP A 88 -4.61 -0.11 -2.17
CA ASP A 88 -4.98 -1.45 -2.65
C ASP A 88 -4.38 -1.65 -4.06
N MET A 89 -3.71 -2.77 -4.26
CA MET A 89 -2.95 -3.10 -5.47
C MET A 89 -3.32 -4.49 -5.97
N ILE A 90 -3.17 -4.71 -7.27
CA ILE A 90 -3.14 -6.04 -7.88
C ILE A 90 -1.68 -6.29 -8.25
N VAL A 91 -1.14 -7.41 -7.78
CA VAL A 91 0.21 -7.86 -8.08
C VAL A 91 0.11 -9.00 -9.09
N SER A 92 0.93 -8.92 -10.14
CA SER A 92 1.03 -9.94 -11.17
C SER A 92 2.46 -10.46 -11.25
N LEU A 93 2.61 -11.75 -10.99
CA LEU A 93 3.82 -12.55 -11.22
C LEU A 93 3.67 -13.41 -12.48
N ASP A 94 2.60 -13.19 -13.26
CA ASP A 94 2.33 -13.88 -14.51
C ASP A 94 3.00 -13.15 -15.70
N PRO A 95 3.91 -13.82 -16.45
CA PRO A 95 4.64 -13.18 -17.55
C PRO A 95 3.72 -12.75 -18.71
N GLU A 96 2.63 -13.47 -18.97
CA GLU A 96 1.71 -13.15 -20.06
C GLU A 96 0.94 -11.87 -19.76
N LEU A 97 0.34 -11.77 -18.56
CA LEU A 97 -0.33 -10.57 -18.10
C LEU A 97 0.62 -9.37 -18.02
N ASN A 98 1.84 -9.58 -17.51
CA ASN A 98 2.84 -8.51 -17.44
C ASN A 98 3.18 -7.97 -18.84
N SER A 99 3.37 -8.87 -19.81
CA SER A 99 3.61 -8.50 -21.21
C SER A 99 2.42 -7.74 -21.82
N TYR A 100 1.19 -8.15 -21.51
CA TYR A 100 -0.01 -7.45 -21.96
C TYR A 100 -0.13 -6.04 -21.38
N VAL A 101 0.07 -5.89 -20.06
CA VAL A 101 0.02 -4.58 -19.37
C VAL A 101 1.02 -3.60 -19.98
N LEU A 102 2.26 -4.06 -20.24
CA LEU A 102 3.30 -3.23 -20.85
C LEU A 102 2.96 -2.82 -22.30
N LYS A 103 2.36 -3.71 -23.09
CA LYS A 103 1.91 -3.39 -24.46
C LYS A 103 0.76 -2.39 -24.50
N GLN A 104 0.00 -2.28 -23.41
CA GLN A 104 -1.15 -1.39 -23.27
C GLN A 104 -0.82 -0.11 -22.47
N ASP A 105 0.46 0.20 -22.29
CA ASP A 105 0.90 1.44 -21.64
C ASP A 105 0.36 2.67 -22.40
N ASN A 106 -0.07 3.67 -21.64
CA ASN A 106 -0.78 4.88 -22.11
C ASN A 106 -2.08 4.65 -22.88
N LYS A 107 -2.59 3.42 -22.96
CA LYS A 107 -3.90 3.09 -23.55
C LYS A 107 -4.89 2.65 -22.48
N ALA A 108 -4.65 1.50 -21.87
CA ALA A 108 -5.47 0.94 -20.80
C ALA A 108 -4.82 1.07 -19.42
N PHE A 109 -3.49 1.17 -19.36
CA PHE A 109 -2.72 1.32 -18.14
C PHE A 109 -1.85 2.59 -18.19
N LYS A 110 -1.55 3.14 -17.01
CA LYS A 110 -0.59 4.23 -16.84
C LYS A 110 0.36 3.89 -15.71
N ILE A 111 1.63 4.25 -15.88
CA ILE A 111 2.64 4.14 -14.84
C ILE A 111 2.24 4.98 -13.63
N TRP A 112 2.35 4.39 -12.44
CA TRP A 112 2.12 5.07 -11.16
C TRP A 112 3.30 4.84 -10.22
N TYR A 113 3.71 5.89 -9.53
CA TYR A 113 4.74 5.83 -8.48
C TYR A 113 4.21 6.44 -7.18
N PRO A 114 4.70 5.98 -6.02
CA PRO A 114 4.46 6.65 -4.75
C PRO A 114 4.94 8.11 -4.79
N GLU A 115 4.25 9.01 -4.10
CA GLU A 115 4.58 10.44 -4.08
C GLU A 115 6.00 10.73 -3.57
N SER A 116 6.48 9.93 -2.61
CA SER A 116 7.87 10.01 -2.14
C SER A 116 8.86 9.76 -3.27
N LEU A 117 8.61 8.75 -4.10
CA LEU A 117 9.47 8.41 -5.23
C LEU A 117 9.35 9.45 -6.35
N LYS A 118 8.15 9.97 -6.64
CA LYS A 118 7.98 11.07 -7.59
C LYS A 118 8.77 12.32 -7.21
N ARG A 119 8.79 12.68 -5.92
CA ARG A 119 9.56 13.85 -5.44
C ARG A 119 11.06 13.67 -5.65
N VAL A 120 11.57 12.47 -5.33
CA VAL A 120 12.99 12.16 -5.52
C VAL A 120 13.34 12.11 -7.01
N LEU A 121 12.56 11.39 -7.81
CA LEU A 121 12.79 11.29 -9.26
C LEU A 121 12.61 12.63 -9.96
N GLY A 122 11.63 13.44 -9.57
CA GLY A 122 11.43 14.80 -10.09
C GLY A 122 12.64 15.68 -9.81
N ALA A 123 13.13 15.68 -8.55
CA ALA A 123 14.35 16.41 -8.19
C ALA A 123 15.58 15.89 -8.96
N VAL A 124 15.70 14.57 -9.17
CA VAL A 124 16.80 13.98 -9.96
C VAL A 124 16.70 14.35 -11.43
N LEU A 125 15.51 14.28 -12.03
CA LEU A 125 15.30 14.58 -13.44
C LEU A 125 15.47 16.08 -13.73
N GLU A 126 15.08 16.95 -12.80
CA GLU A 126 15.33 18.39 -12.85
C GLU A 126 16.83 18.71 -12.73
N VAL A 127 17.57 17.99 -11.88
CA VAL A 127 19.04 18.11 -11.77
C VAL A 127 19.78 17.55 -12.99
N THR A 128 19.24 16.53 -13.68
CA THR A 128 19.86 16.04 -14.94
C THR A 128 19.62 16.97 -16.13
N SER A 129 18.72 17.95 -16.03
CA SER A 129 18.58 18.98 -17.07
C SER A 129 19.69 20.05 -17.05
N SER A 130 20.56 20.06 -16.02
CA SER A 130 21.72 20.97 -15.95
C SER A 130 23.03 20.34 -16.43
N VAL A 131 23.03 19.10 -16.94
CA VAL A 131 24.19 18.52 -17.64
C VAL A 131 23.71 17.78 -18.89
N SER A 132 23.39 18.54 -19.94
CA SER A 132 23.58 18.05 -21.30
C SER A 132 24.95 18.55 -21.80
N PRO A 133 25.86 17.65 -22.23
CA PRO A 133 27.06 18.06 -22.95
C PRO A 133 26.64 18.74 -24.26
N CYS A 134 27.37 19.78 -24.63
CA CYS A 134 27.27 20.39 -25.95
C CYS A 134 27.37 19.30 -27.03
N ILE A 135 26.29 19.09 -27.78
CA ILE A 135 26.36 18.54 -29.13
C ILE A 135 25.84 19.65 -30.03
N SER A 136 26.79 20.38 -30.59
CA SER A 136 26.60 21.38 -31.63
C SER A 136 26.12 20.73 -32.92
N THR A 137 25.18 21.43 -33.56
CA THR A 137 24.87 21.39 -35.00
C THR A 137 26.09 21.43 -35.89
#